data_AF-A0A1H3UFJ4-F1
#
_entry.id   AF-A0A1H3UFJ4-F1
#
_cell.length_a   1.000
_cell.length_b   1.000
_cell.length_c   1.000
_cell.angle_alpha   90.00
_cell.angle_beta   90.00
_cell.angle_gamma   90.00
#
_symmetry.space_group_name_H-M   'P 1'
#
loop_
_entity.id
_entity.type
_entity.pdbx_description
1 polymer ?
#
loop_
_entity_poly.entity_id
_entity_poly.type
_entity_poly.pdbx_seq_one_letter_code
_entity_poly.pdbx_strand_id
1 'polypeptide(L)'
;MTVGTMLTAFAALPAPDADLAAWAARVGTPDGDFPLIGAGARAQTYVALLWNGERCARAGLGQESALTLVGLAVGAAHGRTAAELSDAVAAGAGYTAPRATVSTGVLAATVCAARLAGVPDDELPALLDLAASLMVIGPPGVAPGHDPAAAWLALRARDAGIVGMPGGLAHTVSLLPDAPSDVDVAELVRALR
;
A
#
# COMPACT_ATOMS: atom_id res chain seq x y z
N MET A 1 -20.15 11.62 1.49
CA MET A 1 -21.21 11.03 0.66
C MET A 1 -21.93 9.95 1.47
N THR A 2 -23.24 9.73 1.28
CA THR A 2 -23.93 8.63 1.99
C THR A 2 -23.69 7.30 1.29
N VAL A 3 -23.82 6.18 2.00
CA VAL A 3 -23.74 4.83 1.40
C VAL A 3 -24.78 4.65 0.29
N GLY A 4 -26.00 5.17 0.44
CA GLY A 4 -27.03 5.12 -0.60
C GLY A 4 -26.64 5.89 -1.88
N THR A 5 -25.98 7.04 -1.73
CA THR A 5 -25.43 7.78 -2.88
C THR A 5 -24.30 6.99 -3.55
N MET A 6 -23.43 6.34 -2.77
CA MET A 6 -22.34 5.52 -3.31
C MET A 6 -22.84 4.28 -4.06
N LEU A 7 -23.87 3.60 -3.55
CA LEU A 7 -24.50 2.48 -4.25
C LEU A 7 -25.11 2.91 -5.58
N THR A 8 -25.73 4.08 -5.62
CA THR A 8 -26.22 4.69 -6.86
C THR A 8 -25.05 4.97 -7.83
N ALA A 9 -23.93 5.49 -7.32
CA ALA A 9 -22.74 5.74 -8.13
C ALA A 9 -22.16 4.44 -8.71
N PHE A 10 -22.09 3.35 -7.94
CA PHE A 10 -21.66 2.03 -8.42
C PHE A 10 -22.58 1.51 -9.53
N ALA A 11 -23.89 1.65 -9.38
CA ALA A 11 -24.86 1.23 -10.38
C ALA A 11 -24.79 2.07 -11.67
N ALA A 12 -24.36 3.33 -11.57
CA ALA A 12 -24.22 4.25 -12.70
C ALA A 12 -22.88 4.13 -13.43
N LEU A 13 -21.94 3.31 -12.97
CA LEU A 13 -20.66 3.13 -13.63
C LEU A 13 -20.85 2.60 -15.06
N PRO A 14 -20.20 3.20 -16.08
CA PRO A 14 -20.24 2.68 -17.44
C PRO A 14 -19.60 1.29 -17.51
N ALA A 15 -19.86 0.54 -18.58
CA ALA A 15 -19.21 -0.75 -18.79
C ALA A 15 -17.67 -0.66 -18.60
N PRO A 16 -17.02 -1.68 -18.03
CA PRO A 16 -15.58 -1.68 -17.87
C PRO A 16 -14.88 -1.50 -19.22
N ASP A 17 -13.78 -0.73 -19.21
CA ASP A 17 -12.88 -0.62 -20.35
C ASP A 17 -12.28 -2.00 -20.72
N ALA A 18 -11.66 -2.08 -21.89
CA ALA A 18 -11.14 -3.35 -22.42
C ALA A 18 -10.16 -4.05 -21.47
N ASP A 19 -9.33 -3.29 -20.77
CA ASP A 19 -8.33 -3.83 -19.84
C ASP A 19 -8.98 -4.39 -18.58
N LEU A 20 -9.93 -3.66 -17.98
CA LEU A 20 -10.70 -4.12 -16.83
C LEU A 20 -11.61 -5.29 -17.19
N ALA A 21 -12.19 -5.30 -18.39
CA ALA A 21 -13.00 -6.40 -18.89
C ALA A 21 -12.15 -7.66 -19.09
N ALA A 22 -10.95 -7.53 -19.67
CA ALA A 22 -9.99 -8.62 -19.81
C ALA A 22 -9.52 -9.15 -18.45
N TRP A 23 -9.29 -8.27 -17.46
CA TRP A 23 -8.98 -8.68 -16.10
C TRP A 23 -10.15 -9.44 -15.47
N ALA A 24 -11.37 -8.92 -15.55
CA ALA A 24 -12.57 -9.57 -15.03
C ALA A 24 -12.76 -10.98 -15.63
N ALA A 25 -12.52 -11.14 -16.92
CA ALA A 25 -12.60 -12.45 -17.59
C ALA A 25 -11.56 -13.47 -17.08
N ARG A 26 -10.36 -13.02 -16.66
CA ARG A 26 -9.32 -13.90 -16.11
C ARG A 26 -9.60 -14.34 -14.67
N VAL A 27 -10.24 -13.49 -13.87
CA VAL A 27 -10.43 -13.73 -12.42
C VAL A 27 -11.86 -14.11 -12.04
N GLY A 28 -12.80 -13.96 -12.96
CA GLY A 28 -14.19 -14.31 -12.77
C GLY A 28 -14.38 -15.82 -12.60
N THR A 29 -15.16 -16.20 -11.59
CA THR A 29 -15.51 -17.60 -11.32
C THR A 29 -17.00 -17.71 -10.96
N PRO A 30 -17.68 -18.81 -11.32
CA PRO A 30 -19.08 -19.03 -10.93
C PRO A 30 -19.30 -19.01 -9.42
N ASP A 31 -18.32 -19.50 -8.65
CA ASP A 31 -18.40 -19.65 -7.19
C ASP A 31 -17.78 -18.46 -6.44
N GLY A 32 -17.62 -17.31 -7.10
CA GLY A 32 -17.01 -16.13 -6.48
C GLY A 32 -17.84 -15.55 -5.32
N ASP A 33 -17.17 -15.18 -4.23
CA ASP A 33 -17.81 -14.64 -3.03
C ASP A 33 -18.32 -13.21 -3.18
N PHE A 34 -17.69 -12.39 -4.04
CA PHE A 34 -17.99 -10.97 -4.16
C PHE A 34 -18.09 -10.51 -5.63
N PRO A 35 -19.03 -9.60 -5.97
CA PRO A 35 -19.26 -9.20 -7.36
C PRO A 35 -18.15 -8.30 -7.91
N LEU A 36 -17.85 -8.46 -9.19
CA LEU A 36 -17.12 -7.49 -10.01
C LEU A 36 -18.13 -6.48 -10.57
N ILE A 37 -18.21 -5.29 -9.97
CA ILE A 37 -19.27 -4.30 -10.20
C ILE A 37 -19.31 -3.89 -11.68
N GLY A 38 -20.42 -4.19 -12.36
CA GLY A 38 -20.64 -3.85 -13.77
C GLY A 38 -19.97 -4.80 -14.78
N ALA A 39 -19.30 -5.86 -14.33
CA ALA A 39 -18.71 -6.87 -15.22
C ALA A 39 -19.56 -8.15 -15.34
N GLY A 40 -20.65 -8.28 -14.56
CA GLY A 40 -21.53 -9.45 -14.61
C GLY A 40 -20.89 -10.76 -14.11
N ALA A 41 -19.75 -10.67 -13.43
CA ALA A 41 -18.99 -11.80 -12.89
C ALA A 41 -18.74 -11.64 -11.38
N ARG A 42 -18.31 -12.72 -10.75
CA ARG A 42 -17.93 -12.77 -9.32
C ARG A 42 -16.51 -13.30 -9.19
N ALA A 43 -15.81 -12.97 -8.11
CA ALA A 43 -14.49 -13.51 -7.81
C ALA A 43 -14.33 -13.71 -6.30
N GLN A 44 -13.23 -14.34 -5.87
CA GLN A 44 -12.83 -14.36 -4.46
C GLN A 44 -12.79 -12.92 -3.93
N THR A 45 -13.27 -12.69 -2.70
CA THR A 45 -13.45 -11.36 -2.10
C THR A 45 -12.23 -10.44 -2.26
N TYR A 46 -11.02 -10.92 -1.97
CA TYR A 46 -9.80 -10.12 -2.12
C TYR A 46 -9.58 -9.64 -3.56
N VAL A 47 -9.68 -10.56 -4.53
CA VAL A 47 -9.47 -10.25 -5.95
C VAL A 47 -10.56 -9.31 -6.47
N ALA A 48 -11.80 -9.50 -6.02
CA ALA A 48 -12.91 -8.62 -6.37
C ALA A 48 -12.73 -7.21 -5.79
N LEU A 49 -12.24 -7.07 -4.55
CA LEU A 49 -11.96 -5.78 -3.94
C LEU A 49 -10.83 -5.04 -4.66
N LEU A 50 -9.76 -5.74 -5.07
CA LEU A 50 -8.70 -5.15 -5.88
C LEU A 50 -9.24 -4.59 -7.21
N TRP A 51 -10.00 -5.41 -7.94
CA TRP A 51 -10.57 -5.02 -9.23
C TRP A 51 -11.58 -3.86 -9.09
N ASN A 52 -12.48 -3.92 -8.11
CA ASN A 52 -13.47 -2.88 -7.85
C ASN A 52 -12.80 -1.58 -7.37
N GLY A 53 -11.74 -1.66 -6.57
CA GLY A 53 -10.96 -0.52 -6.12
C GLY A 53 -10.32 0.23 -7.29
N GLU A 54 -9.63 -0.49 -8.17
CA GLU A 54 -9.05 0.08 -9.41
C GLU A 54 -10.12 0.76 -10.26
N ARG A 55 -11.27 0.09 -10.46
CA ARG A 55 -12.38 0.64 -11.22
C ARG A 55 -12.96 1.91 -10.61
N CYS A 56 -13.15 1.95 -9.29
CA CYS A 56 -13.64 3.14 -8.59
C CYS A 56 -12.62 4.29 -8.65
N ALA A 57 -11.32 3.98 -8.61
CA ALA A 57 -10.25 4.95 -8.77
C ALA A 57 -10.26 5.57 -10.17
N ARG A 58 -10.36 4.76 -11.23
CA ARG A 58 -10.50 5.24 -12.62
C ARG A 58 -11.74 6.10 -12.84
N ALA A 59 -12.82 5.80 -12.13
CA ALA A 59 -14.06 6.57 -12.16
C ALA A 59 -14.06 7.81 -11.25
N GLY A 60 -12.98 8.06 -10.50
CA GLY A 60 -12.86 9.24 -9.63
C GLY A 60 -13.81 9.25 -8.43
N LEU A 61 -14.24 8.08 -7.93
CA LEU A 61 -15.24 8.00 -6.85
C LEU A 61 -14.68 8.32 -5.44
N GLY A 62 -13.37 8.53 -5.32
CA GLY A 62 -12.71 8.97 -4.08
C GLY A 62 -12.67 7.90 -2.97
N GLN A 63 -12.13 8.29 -1.81
CA GLN A 63 -11.86 7.39 -0.68
C GLN A 63 -13.11 6.70 -0.12
N GLU A 64 -14.26 7.38 -0.15
CA GLU A 64 -15.53 6.83 0.36
C GLU A 64 -15.97 5.58 -0.41
N SER A 65 -15.55 5.43 -1.68
CA SER A 65 -15.83 4.23 -2.47
C SER A 65 -15.09 3.00 -1.93
N ALA A 66 -13.81 3.16 -1.57
CA ALA A 66 -13.02 2.09 -0.97
C ALA A 66 -13.57 1.65 0.38
N LEU A 67 -13.96 2.61 1.23
CA LEU A 67 -14.60 2.34 2.53
C LEU A 67 -15.94 1.61 2.36
N THR A 68 -16.74 2.02 1.37
CA THR A 68 -18.03 1.36 1.07
C THR A 68 -17.81 -0.06 0.54
N LEU A 69 -16.82 -0.29 -0.33
CA LEU A 69 -16.50 -1.63 -0.87
C LEU A 69 -16.09 -2.61 0.23
N VAL A 70 -15.16 -2.22 1.12
CA VAL A 70 -14.76 -3.08 2.23
C VAL A 70 -15.90 -3.29 3.23
N GLY A 71 -16.68 -2.24 3.50
CA GLY A 71 -17.85 -2.32 4.36
C GLY A 71 -18.92 -3.26 3.82
N LEU A 72 -19.15 -3.30 2.50
CA LEU A 72 -20.08 -4.25 1.88
C LEU A 72 -19.59 -5.70 2.01
N ALA A 73 -18.30 -5.95 1.77
CA ALA A 73 -17.74 -7.29 1.87
C ALA A 73 -17.79 -7.83 3.32
N VAL A 74 -17.34 -7.03 4.29
CA VAL A 74 -17.33 -7.40 5.71
C VAL A 74 -18.75 -7.43 6.28
N GLY A 75 -19.57 -6.42 5.95
CA GLY A 75 -20.95 -6.33 6.40
C GLY A 75 -21.78 -7.53 5.97
N ALA A 76 -21.64 -7.98 4.71
CA ALA A 76 -22.30 -9.18 4.22
C ALA A 76 -21.86 -10.44 4.98
N ALA A 77 -20.55 -10.60 5.21
CA ALA A 77 -20.00 -11.75 5.95
C ALA A 77 -20.48 -11.83 7.40
N HIS A 78 -20.82 -10.69 8.02
CA HIS A 78 -21.26 -10.59 9.40
C HIS A 78 -22.77 -10.31 9.57
N GLY A 79 -23.57 -10.35 8.50
CA GLY A 79 -25.01 -10.14 8.56
C GLY A 79 -25.41 -8.73 9.03
N ARG A 80 -24.64 -7.70 8.66
CA ARG A 80 -24.85 -6.31 9.08
C ARG A 80 -25.90 -5.59 8.23
N THR A 81 -26.56 -4.62 8.85
CA THR A 81 -27.55 -3.76 8.23
C THR A 81 -26.92 -2.62 7.42
N ALA A 82 -27.69 -1.99 6.53
CA ALA A 82 -27.25 -0.81 5.79
C ALA A 82 -26.99 0.42 6.69
N ALA A 83 -27.67 0.51 7.84
CA ALA A 83 -27.42 1.53 8.85
C ALA A 83 -26.05 1.34 9.49
N GLU A 84 -25.74 0.12 9.97
CA GLU A 84 -24.42 -0.21 10.52
C GLU A 84 -23.28 0.00 9.50
N LEU A 85 -23.53 -0.29 8.22
CA LEU A 85 -22.59 0.02 7.14
C LEU A 85 -22.36 1.53 7.00
N SER A 86 -23.43 2.33 7.06
CA SER A 86 -23.34 3.78 6.95
C SER A 86 -22.55 4.38 8.11
N ASP A 87 -22.80 3.90 9.33
CA ASP A 87 -22.07 4.33 10.53
C ASP A 87 -20.58 3.94 10.45
N ALA A 88 -20.26 2.74 9.96
CA ALA A 88 -18.89 2.28 9.77
C ALA A 88 -18.14 3.08 8.70
N VAL A 89 -18.78 3.40 7.58
CA VAL A 89 -18.19 4.25 6.53
C VAL A 89 -17.94 5.66 7.05
N ALA A 90 -18.87 6.24 7.81
CA ALA A 90 -18.70 7.54 8.43
C ALA A 90 -17.54 7.55 9.44
N ALA A 91 -17.44 6.51 10.28
CA ALA A 91 -16.32 6.35 11.21
C ALA A 91 -14.97 6.22 10.49
N GLY A 92 -14.92 5.44 9.40
CA GLY A 92 -13.71 5.29 8.58
C GLY A 92 -13.31 6.57 7.84
N ALA A 93 -14.27 7.34 7.35
CA ALA A 93 -14.03 8.64 6.72
C ALA A 93 -13.52 9.69 7.73
N GLY A 94 -13.96 9.59 8.99
CA GLY A 94 -13.48 10.41 10.10
C GLY A 94 -12.14 9.95 10.70
N TYR A 95 -11.59 8.81 10.25
CA TYR A 95 -10.33 8.31 10.75
C TYR A 95 -9.16 9.12 10.16
N THR A 96 -8.49 9.87 11.02
CA THR A 96 -7.19 10.47 10.72
C THR A 96 -6.11 9.47 11.11
N ALA A 97 -5.41 8.93 10.11
CA ALA A 97 -4.25 8.08 10.37
C ALA A 97 -3.24 8.83 11.26
N PRO A 98 -2.73 8.21 12.33
CA PRO A 98 -1.65 8.82 13.10
C PRO A 98 -0.46 9.06 12.17
N ARG A 99 0.12 10.26 12.25
CA ARG A 99 1.40 10.55 11.58
C ARG A 99 2.48 9.76 12.30
N ALA A 100 2.76 8.56 11.82
CA ALA A 100 3.86 7.77 12.34
C ALA A 100 5.18 8.27 11.73
N THR A 101 6.18 8.42 12.59
CA THR A 101 7.56 8.60 12.13
C THR A 101 8.08 7.25 11.64
N VAL A 102 8.87 7.26 10.58
CA VAL A 102 9.54 6.04 10.11
C VAL A 102 10.99 6.11 10.54
N SER A 103 11.55 4.97 10.95
CA SER A 103 12.96 4.85 11.36
C SER A 103 13.91 5.05 10.17
N THR A 104 14.17 6.29 9.78
CA THR A 104 15.09 6.63 8.68
C THR A 104 16.56 6.38 9.02
N GLY A 105 16.90 6.23 10.30
CA GLY A 105 18.25 5.89 10.74
C GLY A 105 18.76 4.54 10.22
N VAL A 106 17.86 3.62 9.84
CA VAL A 106 18.18 2.36 9.13
C VAL A 106 18.98 2.65 7.86
N LEU A 107 18.66 3.72 7.12
CA LEU A 107 19.33 4.05 5.85
C LEU A 107 20.77 4.52 6.09
N ALA A 108 20.96 5.42 7.06
CA ALA A 108 22.29 5.91 7.43
C ALA A 108 23.17 4.76 7.97
N ALA A 109 22.60 3.90 8.82
CA ALA A 109 23.29 2.69 9.31
C ALA A 109 23.63 1.72 8.18
N THR A 110 22.73 1.54 7.19
CA THR A 110 22.96 0.68 6.03
C THR A 110 24.07 1.21 5.13
N VAL A 111 24.10 2.53 4.86
CA VAL A 111 25.21 3.16 4.11
C VAL A 111 26.53 2.95 4.84
N CYS A 112 26.57 3.15 6.16
CA CYS A 112 27.76 2.90 6.97
C CYS A 112 28.24 1.45 6.85
N ALA A 113 27.32 0.49 7.02
CA ALA A 113 27.63 -0.93 6.95
C ALA A 113 28.06 -1.36 5.54
N ALA A 114 27.43 -0.83 4.48
CA ALA A 114 27.77 -1.08 3.09
C ALA A 114 29.19 -0.61 2.75
N ARG A 115 29.57 0.58 3.23
CA ARG A 115 30.92 1.12 3.06
C ARG A 115 31.98 0.24 3.74
N LEU A 116 31.70 -0.20 4.98
CA LEU A 116 32.60 -1.09 5.72
C LEU A 116 32.71 -2.49 5.09
N ALA A 117 31.63 -2.97 4.48
CA ALA A 117 31.59 -4.27 3.80
C ALA A 117 32.13 -4.22 2.36
N GLY A 118 32.50 -3.04 1.84
CA GLY A 118 33.00 -2.89 0.48
C GLY A 118 31.95 -3.15 -0.61
N VAL A 119 30.67 -2.87 -0.32
CA VAL A 119 29.59 -2.99 -1.31
C VAL A 119 29.83 -1.99 -2.45
N PRO A 120 29.78 -2.41 -3.73
CA PRO A 120 29.90 -1.52 -4.88
C PRO A 120 28.84 -0.41 -4.89
N ASP A 121 29.22 0.78 -5.37
CA ASP A 121 28.33 1.96 -5.38
C ASP A 121 27.08 1.75 -6.24
N ASP A 122 27.15 0.95 -7.30
CA ASP A 122 26.04 0.59 -8.19
C ASP A 122 25.07 -0.43 -7.58
N GLU A 123 25.50 -1.18 -6.56
CA GLU A 123 24.67 -2.11 -5.81
C GLU A 123 23.99 -1.49 -4.57
N LEU A 124 24.47 -0.32 -4.14
CA LEU A 124 23.93 0.40 -2.98
C LEU A 124 22.42 0.69 -3.09
N PRO A 125 21.85 1.10 -4.24
CA PRO A 125 20.40 1.33 -4.35
C PRO A 125 19.56 0.09 -4.04
N ALA A 126 19.97 -1.08 -4.53
CA ALA A 126 19.25 -2.33 -4.29
C ALA A 126 19.33 -2.76 -2.81
N LEU A 127 20.47 -2.52 -2.16
CA LEU A 127 20.62 -2.74 -0.72
C LEU A 127 19.75 -1.78 0.10
N LEU A 128 19.61 -0.53 -0.34
CA LEU A 128 18.74 0.45 0.32
C LEU A 128 17.24 0.12 0.14
N ASP A 129 16.83 -0.44 -1.01
CA ASP A 129 15.48 -0.96 -1.21
C ASP A 129 15.16 -2.11 -0.24
N LEU A 130 16.13 -3.00 -0.01
CA LEU A 130 16.02 -4.08 0.97
C LEU A 130 15.95 -3.54 2.40
N ALA A 131 16.80 -2.57 2.74
CA ALA A 131 16.80 -1.93 4.05
C ALA A 131 15.52 -1.14 4.34
N ALA A 132 14.92 -0.53 3.32
CA ALA A 132 13.64 0.18 3.43
C ALA A 132 12.51 -0.75 3.90
N SER A 133 12.54 -2.01 3.48
CA SER A 133 11.60 -3.05 3.91
C SER A 133 11.73 -3.42 5.40
N LEU A 134 12.84 -3.02 6.03
CA LEU A 134 13.10 -3.23 7.45
C LEU A 134 12.82 -1.97 8.28
N MET A 135 12.37 -0.86 7.70
CA MET A 135 12.02 0.34 8.46
C MET A 135 10.79 0.10 9.34
N VAL A 136 10.81 0.63 10.55
CA VAL A 136 9.69 0.54 11.50
C VAL A 136 8.86 1.82 11.43
N ILE A 137 7.54 1.63 11.39
CA ILE A 137 6.54 2.68 11.53
C ILE A 137 6.18 2.78 13.03
N GLY A 138 6.53 3.88 13.69
CA GLY A 138 6.25 4.07 15.11
C GLY A 138 6.91 5.33 15.70
N PRO A 139 6.54 5.79 16.90
CA PRO A 139 7.14 6.97 17.50
C PRO A 139 8.67 6.84 17.66
N PRO A 140 9.43 7.95 17.68
CA PRO A 140 10.87 7.91 17.86
C PRO A 140 11.23 7.20 19.17
N GLY A 141 12.21 6.28 19.13
CA GLY A 141 12.71 5.58 20.32
C GLY A 141 11.97 4.30 20.72
N VAL A 142 10.99 3.82 19.94
CA VAL A 142 10.28 2.54 20.20
C VAL A 142 11.21 1.33 20.15
N ALA A 143 12.31 1.40 19.39
CA ALA A 143 13.30 0.35 19.32
C ALA A 143 14.70 0.94 19.04
N PRO A 144 15.42 1.45 20.06
CA PRO A 144 16.67 2.17 19.86
C PRO A 144 17.79 1.32 19.24
N GLY A 145 17.69 -0.01 19.29
CA GLY A 145 18.62 -0.94 18.64
C GLY A 145 18.20 -1.37 17.23
N HIS A 146 17.05 -0.91 16.73
CA HIS A 146 16.48 -1.38 15.47
C HIS A 146 17.31 -0.98 14.26
N ASP A 147 17.70 0.29 14.18
CA ASP A 147 18.43 0.83 13.03
C ASP A 147 19.74 0.07 12.72
N PRO A 148 20.64 -0.17 13.70
CA PRO A 148 21.84 -0.98 13.46
C PRO A 148 21.51 -2.47 13.21
N ALA A 149 20.49 -3.03 13.85
CA ALA A 149 20.09 -4.43 13.65
C ALA A 149 19.52 -4.66 12.24
N ALA A 150 18.70 -3.74 11.75
CA ALA A 150 18.12 -3.75 10.42
C ALA A 150 19.19 -3.60 9.34
N ALA A 151 20.15 -2.68 9.53
CA ALA A 151 21.27 -2.52 8.61
C ALA A 151 22.13 -3.79 8.49
N TRP A 152 22.44 -4.44 9.62
CA TRP A 152 23.13 -5.73 9.62
C TRP A 152 22.30 -6.82 8.91
N LEU A 153 21.00 -6.89 9.20
CA LEU A 153 20.11 -7.89 8.61
C LEU A 153 19.97 -7.70 7.09
N ALA A 154 19.89 -6.46 6.59
CA ALA A 154 19.85 -6.16 5.16
C ALA A 154 21.08 -6.71 4.42
N LEU A 155 22.28 -6.52 4.99
CA LEU A 155 23.50 -7.11 4.43
C LEU A 155 23.46 -8.64 4.42
N ARG A 156 23.02 -9.26 5.52
CA ARG A 156 22.91 -10.72 5.60
C ARG A 156 21.90 -11.29 4.62
N ALA A 157 20.79 -10.59 4.40
CA ALA A 157 19.78 -10.95 3.43
C ALA A 157 20.33 -10.83 1.99
N ARG A 158 21.05 -9.75 1.66
CA ARG A 158 21.78 -9.62 0.39
C ARG A 158 22.76 -10.78 0.18
N ASP A 159 23.59 -11.08 1.16
CA ASP A 159 24.58 -12.18 1.07
C ASP A 159 23.91 -13.55 0.84
N ALA A 160 22.68 -13.71 1.31
CA ALA A 160 21.85 -14.89 1.10
C ALA A 160 21.11 -14.88 -0.25
N GLY A 161 21.32 -13.86 -1.10
CA GLY A 161 20.66 -13.70 -2.40
C GLY A 161 19.23 -13.18 -2.33
N ILE A 162 18.79 -12.66 -1.18
CA ILE A 162 17.48 -12.01 -1.04
C ILE A 162 17.58 -10.62 -1.67
N VAL A 163 16.65 -10.33 -2.57
CA VAL A 163 16.53 -9.03 -3.24
C VAL A 163 15.33 -8.26 -2.68
N GLY A 164 15.53 -6.97 -2.43
CA GLY A 164 14.43 -6.05 -2.12
C GLY A 164 13.54 -5.81 -3.33
N MET A 165 12.35 -5.26 -3.10
CA MET A 165 11.50 -4.78 -4.19
C MET A 165 12.19 -3.57 -4.87
N PRO A 166 12.44 -3.60 -6.19
CA PRO A 166 12.98 -2.44 -6.89
C PRO A 166 12.12 -1.19 -6.68
N GLY A 167 12.74 -0.09 -6.25
CA GLY A 167 12.04 1.16 -5.93
C GLY A 167 11.29 1.13 -4.58
N GLY A 168 11.52 0.11 -3.75
CA GLY A 168 10.91 -0.04 -2.44
C GLY A 168 11.23 1.11 -1.49
N LEU A 169 12.43 1.69 -1.57
CA LEU A 169 12.78 2.88 -0.80
C LEU A 169 11.92 4.08 -1.22
N ALA A 170 11.86 4.36 -2.53
CA ALA A 170 11.09 5.49 -3.05
C ALA A 170 9.61 5.35 -2.71
N HIS A 171 9.06 4.14 -2.84
CA HIS A 171 7.69 3.85 -2.45
C HIS A 171 7.47 4.07 -0.94
N THR A 172 8.35 3.54 -0.08
CA THR A 172 8.24 3.65 1.38
C THR A 172 8.34 5.11 1.85
N VAL A 173 9.27 5.89 1.27
CA VAL A 173 9.43 7.31 1.58
C VAL A 173 8.25 8.14 1.08
N SER A 174 7.65 7.80 -0.07
CA SER A 174 6.49 8.52 -0.59
C SER A 174 5.25 8.47 0.31
N LEU A 175 5.20 7.50 1.24
CA LEU A 175 4.11 7.32 2.19
C LEU A 175 4.31 8.12 3.50
N LEU A 176 5.43 8.84 3.64
CA LEU A 176 5.72 9.64 4.81
C LEU A 176 4.99 10.98 4.78
N PRO A 177 4.25 11.36 5.85
CA PRO A 177 3.44 12.58 5.88
C PRO A 177 4.25 13.89 5.84
N ASP A 178 5.56 13.82 6.09
CA ASP A 178 6.49 14.96 6.02
C ASP A 178 7.68 14.68 5.06
N ALA A 179 7.56 13.72 4.14
CA ALA A 179 8.55 13.61 3.05
C ALA A 179 8.47 14.90 2.23
N PRO A 180 9.54 15.70 2.14
CA PRO A 180 9.47 16.92 1.36
C PRO A 180 9.25 16.50 -0.09
N SER A 181 8.19 17.04 -0.70
CA SER A 181 7.66 16.63 -2.00
C SER A 181 8.63 16.81 -3.17
N ASP A 182 9.78 17.44 -2.93
CA ASP A 182 10.81 17.76 -3.91
C ASP A 182 12.19 17.15 -3.59
N VAL A 183 12.32 16.24 -2.62
CA VAL A 183 13.64 15.61 -2.40
C VAL A 183 13.91 14.57 -3.47
N ASP A 184 14.77 14.94 -4.41
CA ASP A 184 15.44 13.99 -5.28
C ASP A 184 16.16 12.97 -4.39
N VAL A 185 15.70 11.72 -4.43
CA VAL A 185 16.32 10.61 -3.69
C VAL A 185 17.80 10.48 -4.06
N ALA A 186 18.19 10.84 -5.28
CA ALA A 186 19.59 10.88 -5.70
C ALA A 186 20.38 12.06 -5.07
N GLU A 187 19.71 13.13 -4.64
CA GLU A 187 20.28 14.23 -3.87
C GLU A 187 20.42 13.85 -2.39
N LEU A 188 19.43 13.15 -1.83
CA LEU A 188 19.50 12.59 -0.47
C LEU A 188 20.67 11.57 -0.36
N VAL A 189 20.83 10.71 -1.37
CA VAL A 189 21.95 9.75 -1.47
C VAL A 189 23.29 10.46 -1.70
N ARG A 190 23.33 11.58 -2.45
CA ARG A 190 24.54 12.41 -2.62
C ARG A 190 24.95 13.12 -1.33
N ALA A 191 23.98 13.56 -0.51
CA ALA A 191 24.22 14.22 0.77
C ALA A 191 24.75 13.27 1.87
N LEU A 192 24.73 11.96 1.63
CA LEU A 192 25.26 10.92 2.52
C LEU A 192 26.70 10.47 2.15
N ARG A 193 27.37 11.16 1.22
CA ARG A 193 28.79 11.00 0.89
C ARG A 193 29.66 11.85 1.81
#